data_AF-A0A7C2J0F6-F1
#
_entry.id   AF-A0A7C2J0F6-F1
#
_cell.length_a   1.000
_cell.length_b   1.000
_cell.length_c   1.000
_cell.angle_alpha   90.00
_cell.angle_beta   90.00
_cell.angle_gamma   90.00
#
_symmetry.space_group_name_H-M   'P 1'
#
loop_
_entity.id
_entity.type
_entity.pdbx_description
1 polymer ?
#
loop_
_entity_poly.entity_id
_entity_poly.type
_entity_poly.pdbx_seq_one_letter_code
_entity_poly.pdbx_strand_id
1 'polypeptide(L)'
;MRLLPVVLLAAGLLAQAPAELFEKAPPDVDAALRERVRLFYQAHVDGKFRQADAVVHEDSKEVFFAAEKPRYKGFEIIRINYSENFTRARVVTAVVTDFAMPGFPSAEARVPVATLWRLDGGEWWWYVEPPAQGRQTPFGVMKPGEGGGSDHPFTLLRKLPSAEEIQGQVGVDRTEVRLSPGGAGEVLVTNRMPGPVTLELELPVQPGFEAKLERADLKANEQTRILFRAPAAAGAGASELRLHVLPVNRVIAIRVLVGGGNEPAAPPERP
;
A
#
# COMPACT_ATOMS: atom_id res chain seq x y z
N MET A 1 -72.30 -17.85 -19.70
CA MET A 1 -71.49 -16.77 -20.32
C MET A 1 -70.66 -16.12 -19.21
N ARG A 2 -69.34 -16.38 -19.22
CA ARG A 2 -68.16 -15.61 -18.74
C ARG A 2 -68.30 -14.67 -17.50
N LEU A 3 -67.57 -14.98 -16.41
CA LEU A 3 -66.35 -14.30 -15.88
C LEU A 3 -66.62 -12.87 -15.35
N LEU A 4 -66.36 -12.50 -14.09
CA LEU A 4 -65.06 -12.36 -13.40
C LEU A 4 -65.27 -12.12 -11.88
N PRO A 5 -64.39 -12.59 -10.97
CA PRO A 5 -64.23 -12.00 -9.65
C PRO A 5 -63.16 -10.88 -9.71
N VAL A 6 -63.52 -9.70 -9.19
CA VAL A 6 -62.61 -8.56 -8.99
C VAL A 6 -61.64 -8.91 -7.85
N VAL A 7 -60.35 -8.98 -8.18
CA VAL A 7 -59.27 -9.19 -7.22
C VAL A 7 -58.79 -7.84 -6.69
N LEU A 8 -58.73 -7.78 -5.36
CA LEU A 8 -58.14 -6.76 -4.49
C LEU A 8 -56.80 -6.19 -5.01
N LEU A 9 -56.67 -4.86 -5.02
CA LEU A 9 -55.37 -4.18 -5.05
C LEU A 9 -55.16 -3.50 -3.68
N ALA A 10 -54.46 -4.17 -2.77
CA ALA A 10 -53.97 -3.56 -1.54
C ALA A 10 -52.64 -2.84 -1.85
N ALA A 11 -52.66 -1.51 -1.76
CA ALA A 11 -51.47 -0.68 -1.80
C ALA A 11 -50.67 -0.88 -0.50
N GLY A 12 -49.62 -1.69 -0.55
CA GLY A 12 -48.66 -1.86 0.53
C GLY A 12 -47.58 -0.78 0.47
N LEU A 13 -47.60 0.12 1.46
CA LEU A 13 -46.47 0.97 1.84
C LEU A 13 -45.21 0.12 2.05
N LEU A 14 -44.16 0.36 1.28
CA LEU A 14 -42.84 -0.23 1.51
C LEU A 14 -42.17 0.48 2.69
N ALA A 15 -42.42 -0.04 3.89
CA ALA A 15 -41.60 0.21 5.06
C ALA A 15 -40.25 -0.51 4.88
N GLN A 16 -39.16 0.25 4.84
CA GLN A 16 -37.79 -0.27 4.74
C GLN A 16 -37.40 -0.96 6.05
N ALA A 17 -37.19 -2.27 6.00
CA ALA A 17 -36.66 -3.04 7.13
C ALA A 17 -35.24 -3.56 6.81
N PRO A 18 -34.32 -3.58 7.79
CA PRO A 18 -32.94 -4.07 7.63
C PRO A 18 -32.82 -5.60 7.40
N ALA A 19 -33.94 -6.29 7.10
CA ALA A 19 -34.02 -7.72 6.85
C ALA A 19 -33.57 -8.12 5.42
N GLU A 20 -33.41 -7.17 4.49
CA GLU A 20 -32.95 -7.44 3.12
C GLU A 20 -31.53 -8.03 3.02
N LEU A 21 -30.74 -7.97 4.09
CA LEU A 21 -29.37 -8.49 4.13
C LEU A 21 -29.27 -10.03 4.11
N PHE A 22 -30.39 -10.74 4.30
CA PHE A 22 -30.43 -12.21 4.37
C PHE A 22 -31.43 -12.86 3.41
N GLU A 23 -32.15 -12.09 2.59
CA GLU A 23 -33.02 -12.69 1.59
C GLU A 23 -32.20 -13.21 0.40
N LYS A 24 -32.36 -14.50 0.10
CA LYS A 24 -31.83 -15.09 -1.13
C LYS A 24 -32.61 -14.52 -2.31
N ALA A 25 -31.89 -14.01 -3.31
CA ALA A 25 -32.53 -13.58 -4.55
C ALA A 25 -33.38 -14.70 -5.16
N PRO A 26 -34.48 -14.35 -5.86
CA PRO A 26 -35.22 -15.31 -6.67
C PRO A 26 -34.26 -16.14 -7.56
N PRO A 27 -34.43 -17.47 -7.65
CA PRO A 27 -33.48 -18.34 -8.36
C PRO A 27 -33.24 -17.98 -9.82
N ASP A 28 -34.26 -17.48 -10.50
CA ASP A 28 -34.22 -16.96 -11.86
C ASP A 28 -33.38 -15.67 -11.96
N VAL A 29 -33.55 -14.76 -11.02
CA VAL A 29 -32.78 -13.51 -10.94
C VAL A 29 -31.30 -13.80 -10.66
N ASP A 30 -30.99 -14.73 -9.75
CA ASP A 30 -29.62 -15.15 -9.45
C ASP A 30 -28.98 -15.91 -10.63
N ALA A 31 -29.71 -16.82 -11.27
CA ALA A 31 -29.22 -17.53 -12.44
C ALA A 31 -28.91 -16.58 -13.61
N ALA A 32 -29.80 -15.63 -13.91
CA ALA A 32 -29.61 -14.65 -14.97
C ALA A 32 -28.38 -13.76 -14.72
N LEU A 33 -28.19 -13.31 -13.48
CA LEU A 33 -26.99 -12.53 -13.13
C LEU A 33 -25.72 -13.37 -13.31
N ARG A 34 -25.70 -14.61 -12.79
CA ARG A 34 -24.53 -15.49 -12.88
C ARG A 34 -24.16 -15.79 -14.31
N GLU A 35 -25.13 -15.97 -15.20
CA GLU A 35 -24.88 -16.18 -16.63
C GLU A 35 -24.17 -14.97 -17.26
N ARG A 36 -24.67 -13.76 -17.00
CA ARG A 36 -24.07 -12.51 -17.50
C ARG A 36 -22.67 -12.29 -16.93
N VAL A 37 -22.46 -12.56 -15.64
CA VAL A 37 -21.14 -12.52 -15.00
C VAL A 37 -20.18 -13.52 -15.64
N ARG A 38 -20.63 -14.77 -15.87
CA ARG A 38 -19.81 -15.80 -16.53
C ARG A 38 -19.42 -15.37 -17.93
N LEU A 39 -20.34 -14.83 -18.73
CA LEU A 39 -20.04 -14.33 -20.06
C LEU A 39 -18.95 -13.25 -20.01
N PHE A 40 -19.11 -12.27 -19.11
CA PHE A 40 -18.13 -11.20 -18.93
C PHE A 40 -16.73 -11.72 -18.61
N TYR A 41 -16.59 -12.56 -17.58
CA TYR A 41 -15.27 -13.06 -17.18
C TYR A 41 -14.72 -14.13 -18.14
N GLN A 42 -15.56 -14.94 -18.77
CA GLN A 42 -15.11 -15.88 -19.80
C GLN A 42 -14.54 -15.15 -21.01
N ALA A 43 -15.14 -14.03 -21.43
CA ALA A 43 -14.59 -13.18 -22.47
C ALA A 43 -13.20 -12.63 -22.10
N HIS A 44 -12.92 -12.38 -20.82
CA HIS A 44 -11.58 -11.99 -20.34
C HIS A 44 -10.59 -13.17 -20.29
N VAL A 45 -11.05 -14.39 -20.01
CA VAL A 45 -10.21 -15.60 -20.09
C VAL A 45 -9.83 -15.92 -21.54
N ASP A 46 -10.81 -15.83 -22.42
CA ASP A 46 -10.67 -16.05 -23.86
C ASP A 46 -9.87 -14.94 -24.57
N GLY A 47 -9.70 -13.77 -23.94
CA GLY A 47 -9.15 -12.57 -24.56
C GLY A 47 -10.07 -11.93 -25.61
N LYS A 48 -11.35 -12.29 -25.62
CA LYS A 48 -12.39 -11.81 -26.55
C LYS A 48 -13.15 -10.63 -25.95
N PHE A 49 -12.45 -9.53 -25.66
CA PHE A 49 -13.04 -8.40 -24.93
C PHE A 49 -14.25 -7.73 -25.59
N ARG A 50 -14.39 -7.83 -26.93
CA ARG A 50 -15.60 -7.36 -27.63
C ARG A 50 -16.85 -8.15 -27.24
N GLN A 51 -16.71 -9.40 -26.79
CA GLN A 51 -17.84 -10.19 -26.29
C GLN A 51 -18.25 -9.75 -24.89
N ALA A 52 -17.32 -9.25 -24.07
CA ALA A 52 -17.64 -8.69 -22.76
C ALA A 52 -18.49 -7.40 -22.86
N ASP A 53 -18.30 -6.61 -23.93
CA ASP A 53 -19.10 -5.40 -24.20
C ASP A 53 -20.62 -5.69 -24.33
N ALA A 54 -21.00 -6.91 -24.74
CA ALA A 54 -22.40 -7.30 -24.88
C ALA A 54 -23.18 -7.28 -23.55
N VAL A 55 -22.50 -7.26 -22.41
CA VAL A 55 -23.11 -7.20 -21.08
C VAL A 55 -22.71 -5.95 -20.30
N VAL A 56 -22.08 -4.98 -20.95
CA VAL A 56 -21.73 -3.67 -20.39
C VAL A 56 -22.86 -2.70 -20.66
N HIS A 57 -23.30 -2.01 -19.60
CA HIS A 57 -24.31 -0.97 -19.72
C HIS A 57 -23.80 0.16 -20.64
N GLU A 58 -24.68 0.73 -21.48
CA GLU A 58 -24.35 1.81 -22.42
C GLU A 58 -23.56 2.95 -21.75
N ASP A 59 -24.06 3.48 -20.63
CA ASP A 59 -23.42 4.51 -19.80
C ASP A 59 -21.98 4.18 -19.33
N SER A 60 -21.59 2.91 -19.35
CA SER A 60 -20.29 2.42 -18.88
C SER A 60 -19.37 1.93 -20.00
N LYS A 61 -19.81 1.98 -21.26
CA LYS A 61 -19.03 1.51 -22.42
C LYS A 61 -17.73 2.28 -22.61
N GLU A 62 -17.77 3.60 -22.55
CA GLU A 62 -16.55 4.41 -22.73
C GLU A 62 -15.48 4.07 -21.68
N VAL A 63 -15.90 3.96 -20.41
CA VAL A 63 -15.02 3.56 -19.30
C VAL A 63 -14.48 2.14 -19.53
N PHE A 64 -15.34 1.22 -19.95
CA PHE A 64 -14.93 -0.14 -20.28
C PHE A 64 -13.91 -0.16 -21.42
N PHE A 65 -14.10 0.61 -22.50
CA PHE A 65 -13.18 0.68 -23.63
C PHE A 65 -11.84 1.30 -23.26
N ALA A 66 -11.82 2.35 -22.43
CA ALA A 66 -10.60 3.01 -21.97
C ALA A 66 -9.79 2.18 -20.95
N ALA A 67 -10.44 1.26 -20.23
CA ALA A 67 -9.78 0.45 -19.20
C ALA A 67 -8.74 -0.53 -19.79
N GLU A 68 -7.69 -0.79 -19.02
CA GLU A 68 -6.78 -1.90 -19.28
C GLU A 68 -7.54 -3.22 -19.11
N LYS A 69 -7.38 -4.14 -20.07
CA LYS A 69 -8.14 -5.40 -20.14
C LYS A 69 -7.18 -6.56 -19.94
N PRO A 70 -6.86 -6.90 -18.68
CA PRO A 70 -6.01 -8.03 -18.41
C PRO A 70 -6.70 -9.32 -18.86
N ARG A 71 -5.90 -10.21 -19.44
CA ARG A 71 -6.34 -11.58 -19.70
C ARG A 71 -6.24 -12.37 -18.41
N TYR A 72 -7.32 -13.07 -18.06
CA TYR A 72 -7.33 -13.97 -16.90
C TYR A 72 -7.05 -15.40 -17.32
N LYS A 73 -6.51 -16.23 -16.42
CA LYS A 73 -6.36 -17.68 -16.62
C LYS A 73 -7.60 -18.46 -16.21
N GLY A 74 -8.40 -17.90 -15.31
CA GLY A 74 -9.62 -18.50 -14.81
C GLY A 74 -10.35 -17.55 -13.86
N PHE A 75 -11.58 -17.90 -13.49
CA PHE A 75 -12.37 -17.12 -12.55
C PHE A 75 -13.35 -17.99 -11.75
N GLU A 76 -13.73 -17.49 -10.58
CA GLU A 76 -14.70 -18.13 -9.68
C GLU A 76 -15.55 -17.06 -8.99
N ILE A 77 -16.89 -17.15 -9.07
CA ILE A 77 -17.78 -16.24 -8.35
C ILE A 77 -17.76 -16.63 -6.88
N ILE A 78 -17.17 -15.79 -6.03
CA ILE A 78 -17.03 -16.04 -4.58
C ILE A 78 -18.33 -15.65 -3.86
N ARG A 79 -18.86 -14.47 -4.18
CA ARG A 79 -19.97 -13.87 -3.43
C ARG A 79 -20.78 -12.94 -4.31
N ILE A 80 -22.09 -12.96 -4.12
CA ILE A 80 -23.02 -11.99 -4.69
C ILE A 80 -23.76 -11.34 -3.53
N ASN A 81 -23.79 -10.01 -3.51
CA ASN A 81 -24.60 -9.23 -2.58
C ASN A 81 -25.63 -8.47 -3.40
N TYR A 82 -26.91 -8.78 -3.18
CA TYR A 82 -28.00 -8.05 -3.81
C TYR A 82 -28.39 -6.84 -2.98
N SER A 83 -28.92 -5.83 -3.65
CA SER A 83 -29.49 -4.64 -3.03
C SER A 83 -30.64 -4.11 -3.90
N GLU A 84 -31.41 -3.16 -3.36
CA GLU A 84 -32.51 -2.50 -4.06
C GLU A 84 -33.52 -3.53 -4.62
N ASN A 85 -34.09 -4.37 -3.75
CA ASN A 85 -35.07 -5.39 -4.15
C ASN A 85 -34.57 -6.32 -5.27
N PHE A 86 -33.32 -6.78 -5.19
CA PHE A 86 -32.68 -7.65 -6.20
C PHE A 86 -32.53 -7.03 -7.59
N THR A 87 -32.59 -5.70 -7.71
CA THR A 87 -32.34 -4.98 -8.98
C THR A 87 -30.90 -4.51 -9.11
N ARG A 88 -30.12 -4.55 -8.03
CA ARG A 88 -28.67 -4.31 -8.05
C ARG A 88 -27.91 -5.44 -7.39
N ALA A 89 -26.69 -5.66 -7.85
CA ALA A 89 -25.80 -6.65 -7.27
C ALA A 89 -24.34 -6.20 -7.31
N ARG A 90 -23.65 -6.45 -6.20
CA ARG A 90 -22.19 -6.42 -6.11
C ARG A 90 -21.66 -7.85 -6.15
N VAL A 91 -20.95 -8.18 -7.21
CA VAL A 91 -20.40 -9.52 -7.45
C VAL A 91 -18.89 -9.50 -7.17
N VAL A 92 -18.45 -10.36 -6.27
CA VAL A 92 -17.02 -10.58 -5.97
C VAL A 92 -16.58 -11.86 -6.66
N THR A 93 -15.64 -11.73 -7.58
CA THR A 93 -15.09 -12.82 -8.39
C THR A 93 -13.60 -12.97 -8.10
N ALA A 94 -13.14 -14.17 -7.76
CA ALA A 94 -11.71 -14.49 -7.78
C ALA A 94 -11.29 -14.64 -9.24
N VAL A 95 -10.31 -13.86 -9.69
CA VAL A 95 -9.65 -14.05 -10.99
C VAL A 95 -8.26 -14.62 -10.77
N VAL A 96 -7.86 -15.56 -11.61
CA VAL A 96 -6.50 -16.10 -11.64
C VAL A 96 -5.71 -15.31 -12.66
N THR A 97 -4.62 -14.69 -12.25
CA THR A 97 -3.76 -13.90 -13.13
C THR A 97 -2.31 -13.98 -12.68
N ASP A 98 -1.39 -13.66 -13.59
CA ASP A 98 0.02 -13.54 -13.28
C ASP A 98 0.25 -12.18 -12.62
N PHE A 99 0.66 -12.20 -11.36
CA PHE A 99 0.99 -11.01 -10.61
C PHE A 99 2.51 -10.83 -10.60
N ALA A 100 2.97 -9.88 -11.40
CA ALA A 100 4.36 -9.47 -11.42
C ALA A 100 4.58 -8.37 -10.38
N MET A 101 5.39 -8.65 -9.36
CA MET A 101 5.95 -7.62 -8.49
C MET A 101 7.35 -7.25 -8.98
N PRO A 102 7.67 -5.95 -9.14
CA PRO A 102 9.03 -5.52 -9.47
C PRO A 102 10.06 -6.12 -8.50
N GLY A 103 11.10 -6.77 -9.04
CA GLY A 103 12.14 -7.44 -8.25
C GLY A 103 11.84 -8.89 -7.83
N PHE A 104 10.65 -9.42 -8.13
CA PHE A 104 10.27 -10.81 -7.86
C PHE A 104 9.85 -11.53 -9.15
N PRO A 105 10.07 -12.85 -9.26
CA PRO A 105 9.49 -13.65 -10.33
C PRO A 105 7.96 -13.51 -10.35
N SER A 106 7.37 -13.43 -11.54
CA SER A 106 5.92 -13.43 -11.70
C SER A 106 5.33 -14.69 -11.07
N ALA A 107 4.31 -14.52 -10.23
CA ALA A 107 3.63 -15.62 -9.56
C ALA A 107 2.14 -15.60 -9.91
N GLU A 108 1.56 -16.79 -10.05
CA GLU A 108 0.12 -16.91 -10.21
C GLU A 108 -0.58 -16.53 -8.91
N ALA A 109 -1.49 -15.55 -8.99
CA ALA A 109 -2.25 -15.07 -7.85
C ALA A 109 -3.75 -15.19 -8.12
N ARG A 110 -4.49 -15.56 -7.08
CA ARG A 110 -5.96 -15.51 -7.05
C ARG A 110 -6.39 -14.19 -6.43
N VAL A 111 -6.84 -13.27 -7.25
CA VAL A 111 -7.16 -11.89 -6.86
C VAL A 111 -8.68 -11.70 -6.80
N PRO A 112 -9.26 -11.26 -5.67
CA PRO A 112 -10.67 -10.92 -5.61
C PRO A 112 -10.95 -9.57 -6.29
N VAL A 113 -11.85 -9.56 -7.27
CA VAL A 113 -12.30 -8.37 -7.99
C VAL A 113 -13.80 -8.19 -7.77
N ALA A 114 -14.21 -6.98 -7.38
CA ALA A 114 -15.61 -6.62 -7.21
C ALA A 114 -16.14 -5.87 -8.42
N THR A 115 -17.28 -6.29 -8.95
CA THR A 115 -17.99 -5.65 -10.06
C THR A 115 -19.42 -5.29 -9.66
N LEU A 116 -19.97 -4.25 -10.27
CA LEU A 116 -21.33 -3.78 -10.04
C LEU A 116 -22.22 -4.15 -11.22
N TRP A 117 -23.43 -4.59 -10.89
CA TRP A 117 -24.41 -5.06 -11.84
C TRP A 117 -25.78 -4.48 -11.51
N ARG A 118 -26.52 -4.05 -12.53
CA ARG A 118 -27.89 -3.54 -12.39
C ARG A 118 -28.83 -4.23 -13.37
N LEU A 119 -30.07 -4.42 -12.95
CA LEU A 119 -31.12 -5.04 -13.73
C LEU A 119 -31.92 -3.94 -14.44
N ASP A 120 -31.67 -3.76 -15.73
CA ASP A 120 -32.35 -2.77 -16.56
C ASP A 120 -33.01 -3.47 -17.75
N GLY A 121 -34.29 -3.17 -17.99
CA GLY A 121 -35.03 -3.78 -19.11
C GLY A 121 -35.18 -5.30 -19.00
N GLY A 122 -35.06 -5.87 -17.79
CA GLY A 122 -35.11 -7.31 -17.55
C GLY A 122 -33.78 -8.04 -17.75
N GLU A 123 -32.69 -7.33 -18.01
CA GLU A 123 -31.37 -7.92 -18.22
C GLU A 123 -30.34 -7.32 -17.25
N TRP A 124 -29.35 -8.13 -16.85
CA TRP A 124 -28.26 -7.68 -16.01
C TRP A 124 -27.15 -7.04 -16.82
N TRP A 125 -26.77 -5.84 -16.40
CA TRP A 125 -25.73 -5.03 -17.04
C TRP A 125 -24.64 -4.69 -16.05
N TRP A 126 -23.40 -4.95 -16.44
CA TRP A 126 -22.25 -4.44 -15.72
C TRP A 126 -22.19 -2.93 -15.87
N TYR A 127 -21.95 -2.22 -14.77
CA TYR A 127 -21.79 -0.77 -14.80
C TYR A 127 -20.68 -0.32 -13.87
N VAL A 128 -20.17 0.88 -14.14
CA VAL A 128 -19.32 1.62 -13.21
C VAL A 128 -20.15 2.79 -12.71
N GLU A 129 -20.13 3.03 -11.40
CA GLU A 129 -20.71 4.26 -10.88
C GLU A 129 -19.91 5.43 -11.46
N PRO A 130 -20.56 6.42 -12.08
CA PRO A 130 -19.90 7.68 -12.40
C PRO A 130 -19.22 8.17 -11.12
N PRO A 131 -17.99 8.71 -11.18
CA PRO A 131 -17.30 9.18 -9.99
C PRO A 131 -18.26 10.09 -9.22
N ALA A 132 -18.69 9.61 -8.05
CA ALA A 132 -19.66 10.34 -7.26
C ALA A 132 -19.13 11.75 -7.03
N GLN A 133 -19.98 12.77 -7.15
CA GLN A 133 -19.64 14.15 -6.81
C GLN A 133 -19.18 14.32 -5.35
N GLY A 134 -19.21 13.25 -4.57
CA GLY A 134 -18.36 13.02 -3.44
C GLY A 134 -18.94 11.90 -2.60
N ARG A 135 -18.10 11.07 -1.99
CA ARG A 135 -18.58 10.09 -1.00
C ARG A 135 -19.03 10.89 0.23
N GLN A 136 -20.30 10.77 0.62
CA GLN A 136 -20.73 11.32 1.90
C GLN A 136 -20.00 10.57 3.02
N THR A 137 -19.32 11.32 3.87
CA THR A 137 -18.71 10.81 5.11
C THR A 137 -19.22 11.62 6.29
N PRO A 138 -19.06 11.11 7.53
CA PRO A 138 -19.38 11.87 8.75
C PRO A 138 -18.65 13.23 8.86
N PHE A 139 -17.63 13.46 8.03
CA PHE A 139 -16.83 14.68 7.95
C PHE A 139 -17.19 15.58 6.75
N GLY A 140 -18.28 15.27 6.03
CA GLY A 140 -18.74 16.01 4.84
C GLY A 140 -18.62 15.25 3.52
N VAL A 141 -19.03 15.91 2.43
CA VAL A 141 -18.98 15.35 1.07
C VAL A 141 -17.53 15.34 0.57
N MET A 142 -16.92 14.15 0.56
CA MET A 142 -15.57 13.94 0.07
C MET A 142 -15.59 13.90 -1.46
N LYS A 143 -15.33 15.04 -2.10
CA LYS A 143 -15.17 15.12 -3.55
C LYS A 143 -13.94 14.30 -3.99
N PRO A 144 -14.00 13.51 -5.07
CA PRO A 144 -12.79 13.01 -5.70
C PRO A 144 -11.92 14.21 -6.09
N GLY A 145 -10.60 14.15 -5.86
CA GLY A 145 -9.71 15.24 -6.24
C GLY A 145 -9.81 15.57 -7.72
N GLU A 146 -9.78 16.86 -8.09
CA GLU A 146 -9.69 17.27 -9.49
C GLU A 146 -8.35 16.78 -10.07
N GLY A 147 -8.42 15.68 -10.80
CA GLY A 147 -7.26 15.08 -11.44
C GLY A 147 -7.57 13.71 -12.01
N GLY A 148 -7.87 13.65 -13.31
CA GLY A 148 -7.74 12.44 -14.13
C GLY A 148 -6.27 12.05 -14.32
N GLY A 149 -5.49 12.04 -13.25
CA GLY A 149 -4.05 11.83 -13.26
C GLY A 149 -3.65 10.86 -12.17
N SER A 150 -3.42 9.61 -12.55
CA SER A 150 -2.50 8.71 -11.84
C SER A 150 -2.71 8.52 -10.32
N ASP A 151 -3.94 8.37 -9.83
CA ASP A 151 -4.22 7.89 -8.46
C ASP A 151 -5.12 6.64 -8.48
N HIS A 152 -4.72 5.64 -9.27
CA HIS A 152 -5.07 4.26 -8.98
C HIS A 152 -4.32 3.81 -7.71
N PRO A 153 -4.82 2.85 -6.91
CA PRO A 153 -4.01 2.23 -5.86
C PRO A 153 -2.66 1.68 -6.39
N PHE A 154 -2.56 1.40 -7.69
CA PHE A 154 -1.33 1.03 -8.40
C PHE A 154 -0.38 2.18 -8.76
N THR A 155 -0.79 3.45 -8.73
CA THR A 155 0.11 4.59 -8.96
C THR A 155 0.72 5.14 -7.68
N LEU A 156 0.12 4.89 -6.51
CA LEU A 156 0.80 5.01 -5.22
C LEU A 156 1.95 4.00 -5.08
N LEU A 157 1.82 2.81 -5.69
CA LEU A 157 2.90 1.82 -5.82
C LEU A 157 4.07 2.31 -6.69
N ARG A 158 3.82 3.24 -7.63
CA ARG A 158 4.86 3.88 -8.47
C ARG A 158 5.62 4.99 -7.75
N LYS A 159 5.15 5.43 -6.58
CA LYS A 159 5.80 6.40 -5.70
C LYS A 159 6.28 5.78 -4.39
N LEU A 160 6.32 4.45 -4.29
CA LEU A 160 7.06 3.84 -3.21
C LEU A 160 8.55 4.09 -3.50
N PRO A 161 9.27 4.79 -2.62
CA PRO A 161 10.71 4.91 -2.78
C PRO A 161 11.29 3.49 -2.88
N SER A 162 12.22 3.27 -3.80
CA SER A 162 12.93 2.01 -3.95
C SER A 162 13.53 1.59 -2.59
N ALA A 163 13.84 0.31 -2.41
CA ALA A 163 14.49 -0.14 -1.17
C ALA A 163 15.78 0.66 -0.88
N GLU A 164 16.50 1.09 -1.92
CA GLU A 164 17.67 1.97 -1.82
C GLU A 164 17.32 3.41 -1.42
N GLU A 165 16.22 3.96 -1.95
CA GLU A 165 15.71 5.29 -1.59
C GLU A 165 15.14 5.33 -0.17
N ILE A 166 14.51 4.25 0.31
CA ILE A 166 14.07 4.09 1.71
C ILE A 166 15.30 3.95 2.62
N GLN A 167 16.30 3.17 2.21
CA GLN A 167 17.52 3.01 2.98
C GLN A 167 18.24 4.35 3.16
N GLY A 168 18.34 5.19 2.13
CA GLY A 168 19.01 6.51 2.19
C GLY A 168 18.30 7.60 3.02
N GLN A 169 17.06 7.36 3.47
CA GLN A 169 16.28 8.38 4.19
C GLN A 169 16.75 8.59 5.64
N VAL A 170 17.24 7.55 6.31
CA VAL A 170 17.91 7.73 7.62
C VAL A 170 19.41 7.78 7.38
N GLY A 171 20.08 8.83 7.84
CA GLY A 171 21.51 9.01 7.59
C GLY A 171 22.23 9.68 8.74
N VAL A 172 23.55 9.46 8.79
CA VAL A 172 24.47 10.17 9.68
C VAL A 172 25.23 11.23 8.88
N ASP A 173 25.58 12.35 9.52
CA ASP A 173 26.40 13.40 8.89
C ASP A 173 27.83 12.95 8.59
N ARG A 174 28.35 12.02 9.41
CA ARG A 174 29.69 11.43 9.25
C ARG A 174 29.70 9.98 9.73
N THR A 175 30.43 9.12 9.02
CA THR A 175 30.64 7.70 9.38
C THR A 175 32.01 7.46 10.01
N GLU A 176 32.83 8.50 10.17
CA GLU A 176 34.10 8.47 10.87
C GLU A 176 34.16 9.60 11.92
N VAL A 177 34.55 9.26 13.14
CA VAL A 177 34.77 10.21 14.24
C VAL A 177 36.19 10.03 14.75
N ARG A 178 36.96 11.11 14.80
CA ARG A 178 38.31 11.10 15.37
C ARG A 178 38.28 11.73 16.76
N LEU A 179 38.69 10.96 17.76
CA LEU A 179 38.75 11.38 19.15
C LEU A 179 40.20 11.39 19.64
N SER A 180 40.52 12.31 20.53
CA SER A 180 41.73 12.21 21.34
C SER A 180 41.46 11.33 22.57
N PRO A 181 42.48 10.80 23.27
CA PRO A 181 42.30 10.09 24.53
C PRO A 181 41.59 10.99 25.55
N GLY A 182 40.50 10.50 26.17
CA GLY A 182 39.63 11.31 27.04
C GLY A 182 38.74 12.33 26.32
N GLY A 183 38.82 12.40 24.98
CA GLY A 183 38.05 13.31 24.15
C GLY A 183 36.60 12.88 23.95
N ALA A 184 35.77 13.85 23.57
CA ALA A 184 34.37 13.65 23.21
C ALA A 184 34.12 14.04 21.76
N GLY A 185 33.13 13.43 21.14
CA GLY A 185 32.69 13.77 19.78
C GLY A 185 31.20 13.52 19.60
N GLU A 186 30.65 14.03 18.51
CA GLU A 186 29.24 13.90 18.19
C GLU A 186 29.04 13.52 16.71
N VAL A 187 27.98 12.75 16.45
CA VAL A 187 27.47 12.42 15.11
C VAL A 187 26.00 12.76 15.07
N LEU A 188 25.57 13.50 14.05
CA LEU A 188 24.18 13.88 13.84
C LEU A 188 23.48 12.80 13.02
N VAL A 189 22.40 12.25 13.55
CA VAL A 189 21.51 11.31 12.87
C VAL A 189 20.25 12.06 12.43
N THR A 190 19.85 11.90 11.18
CA THR A 190 18.65 12.53 10.60
C THR A 190 17.70 11.46 10.09
N ASN A 191 16.42 11.53 10.49
CA ASN A 191 15.34 10.73 9.93
C ASN A 191 14.61 11.50 8.82
N ARG A 192 14.80 11.14 7.55
CA ARG A 192 14.04 11.70 6.41
C ARG A 192 12.92 10.77 5.93
N MET A 193 12.55 9.75 6.71
CA MET A 193 11.46 8.86 6.35
C MET A 193 10.10 9.49 6.62
N PRO A 194 9.06 9.14 5.84
CA PRO A 194 7.67 9.50 6.11
C PRO A 194 7.08 8.61 7.23
N GLY A 195 7.76 8.55 8.38
CA GLY A 195 7.37 7.72 9.51
C GLY A 195 8.37 7.78 10.68
N PRO A 196 7.96 7.33 11.88
CA PRO A 196 8.87 7.27 13.03
C PRO A 196 9.91 6.15 12.84
N VAL A 197 11.10 6.37 13.40
CA VAL A 197 12.17 5.37 13.49
C VAL A 197 12.68 5.28 14.92
N THR A 198 13.10 4.09 15.31
CA THR A 198 13.76 3.83 16.60
C THR A 198 15.22 3.46 16.34
N LEU A 199 16.10 4.10 17.08
CA LEU A 199 17.54 3.96 16.99
C LEU A 199 18.06 3.13 18.17
N GLU A 200 18.78 2.05 17.87
CA GLU A 200 19.43 1.21 18.87
C GLU A 200 20.94 1.19 18.64
N LEU A 201 21.70 1.50 19.69
CA LEU A 201 23.17 1.47 19.64
C LEU A 201 23.68 0.11 20.10
N GLU A 202 24.43 -0.55 19.24
CA GLU A 202 25.25 -1.70 19.60
C GLU A 202 26.69 -1.22 19.80
N LEU A 203 27.09 -1.13 21.07
CA LEU A 203 28.41 -0.65 21.48
C LEU A 203 29.53 -1.57 20.99
N PRO A 204 30.71 -1.02 20.60
CA PRO A 204 31.85 -1.83 20.21
C PRO A 204 32.35 -2.71 21.35
N VAL A 205 33.01 -3.81 20.97
CA VAL A 205 33.61 -4.82 21.87
C VAL A 205 34.82 -4.27 22.67
N GLN A 206 35.23 -3.01 22.48
CA GLN A 206 36.38 -2.44 23.18
C GLN A 206 35.99 -1.90 24.57
N PRO A 207 36.67 -2.33 25.65
CA PRO A 207 36.34 -1.91 27.01
C PRO A 207 36.58 -0.41 27.23
N GLY A 208 35.57 0.28 27.75
CA GLY A 208 35.69 1.67 28.23
C GLY A 208 35.26 2.77 27.25
N PHE A 209 34.82 2.45 26.02
CA PHE A 209 34.16 3.43 25.15
C PHE A 209 32.69 3.61 25.53
N GLU A 210 32.27 4.86 25.70
CA GLU A 210 30.87 5.19 25.93
C GLU A 210 30.28 5.84 24.67
N ALA A 211 29.14 5.32 24.21
CA ALA A 211 28.29 6.01 23.23
C ALA A 211 26.86 6.11 23.77
N LYS A 212 26.23 7.27 23.63
CA LYS A 212 24.86 7.53 24.08
C LYS A 212 24.08 8.26 23.00
N LEU A 213 22.83 7.85 22.80
CA LEU A 213 21.86 8.61 22.01
C LEU A 213 21.19 9.65 22.90
N GLU A 214 21.07 10.88 22.42
CA GLU A 214 20.23 11.89 23.08
C GLU A 214 18.74 11.55 22.98
N ARG A 215 18.34 10.91 21.87
CA ARG A 215 16.97 10.44 21.64
C ARG A 215 16.99 9.16 20.80
N ALA A 216 16.30 8.13 21.27
CA ALA A 216 16.17 6.87 20.54
C ALA A 216 15.07 6.93 19.48
N ASP A 217 13.96 7.62 19.76
CA ASP A 217 12.81 7.69 18.85
C ASP A 217 12.79 9.01 18.07
N LEU A 218 12.80 8.94 16.74
CA LEU A 218 12.72 10.10 15.86
C LEU A 218 11.47 10.07 15.00
N LYS A 219 10.70 11.15 15.00
CA LYS A 219 9.61 11.33 14.03
C LYS A 219 10.17 11.72 12.66
N ALA A 220 9.27 11.79 11.67
CA ALA A 220 9.63 12.22 10.32
C ALA A 220 10.30 13.61 10.34
N ASN A 221 11.44 13.73 9.65
CA ASN A 221 12.28 14.93 9.56
C ASN A 221 12.94 15.39 10.88
N GLU A 222 12.95 14.55 11.92
CA GLU A 222 13.66 14.86 13.16
C GLU A 222 15.13 14.43 13.13
N GLN A 223 15.92 15.02 14.04
CA GLN A 223 17.34 14.75 14.20
C GLN A 223 17.68 14.45 15.66
N THR A 224 18.75 13.68 15.88
CA THR A 224 19.36 13.46 17.19
C THR A 224 20.86 13.31 17.09
N ARG A 225 21.56 13.35 18.21
CA ARG A 225 23.01 13.20 18.28
C ARG A 225 23.38 11.91 18.98
N ILE A 226 24.41 11.25 18.44
CA ILE A 226 25.16 10.22 19.14
C ILE A 226 26.37 10.90 19.75
N LEU A 227 26.45 10.86 21.08
CA LEU A 227 27.55 11.40 21.87
C LEU A 227 28.54 10.29 22.15
N PHE A 228 29.80 10.50 21.79
CA PHE A 228 30.90 9.59 22.02
C PHE A 228 31.83 10.13 23.09
N ARG A 229 32.33 9.25 23.96
CA ARG A 229 33.39 9.54 24.90
C ARG A 229 34.42 8.41 24.89
N ALA A 230 35.66 8.77 24.59
CA ALA A 230 36.79 7.85 24.68
C ALA A 230 37.32 7.82 26.12
N PRO A 231 37.78 6.66 26.63
CA PRO A 231 38.42 6.60 27.94
C PRO A 231 39.75 7.36 27.91
N ALA A 232 40.17 7.92 29.05
CA ALA A 232 41.44 8.65 29.16
C ALA A 232 42.66 7.74 28.89
N ALA A 233 42.54 6.44 29.19
CA ALA A 233 43.52 5.42 28.92
C ALA A 233 43.36 4.76 27.53
N ALA A 234 42.57 5.35 26.63
CA ALA A 234 42.39 4.82 25.28
C ALA A 234 43.73 4.78 24.52
N GLY A 235 44.14 3.58 24.13
CA GLY A 235 45.25 3.40 23.17
C GLY A 235 44.84 3.83 21.77
N ALA A 236 45.84 4.06 20.91
CA ALA A 236 45.59 4.31 19.49
C ALA A 236 44.89 3.09 18.87
N GLY A 237 43.75 3.31 18.22
CA GLY A 237 42.95 2.21 17.69
C GLY A 237 41.70 2.66 16.96
N ALA A 238 41.17 1.75 16.15
CA ALA A 238 39.89 1.89 15.48
C ALA A 238 38.84 1.01 16.18
N SER A 239 37.66 1.59 16.43
CA SER A 239 36.46 0.91 16.91
C SER A 239 35.34 1.07 15.91
N GLU A 240 34.47 0.08 15.79
CA GLU A 240 33.28 0.14 14.94
C GLU A 240 32.02 0.04 15.79
N LEU A 241 31.21 1.09 15.78
CA LEU A 241 29.90 1.14 16.41
C LEU A 241 28.83 0.80 15.36
N ARG A 242 27.85 -0.02 15.73
CA ARG A 242 26.71 -0.34 14.85
C ARG A 242 25.46 0.35 15.37
N LEU A 243 24.86 1.20 14.53
CA LEU A 243 23.57 1.83 14.78
C LEU A 243 22.49 1.06 14.03
N HIS A 244 21.59 0.42 14.76
CA HIS A 244 20.43 -0.26 14.21
C HIS A 244 19.25 0.71 14.09
N VAL A 245 18.62 0.74 12.93
CA VAL A 245 17.48 1.60 12.61
C VAL A 245 16.26 0.72 12.38
N LEU A 246 15.33 0.72 13.33
CA LEU A 246 14.06 0.00 13.29
C LEU A 246 12.93 0.93 12.82
N PRO A 247 11.93 0.44 12.06
CA PRO A 247 11.69 -0.96 11.64
C PRO A 247 12.42 -1.35 10.34
N VAL A 248 13.24 -0.48 9.78
CA VAL A 248 13.87 -0.66 8.46
C VAL A 248 14.96 -1.76 8.46
N ASN A 249 15.32 -2.29 9.63
CA ASN A 249 16.40 -3.27 9.85
C ASN A 249 17.72 -2.87 9.19
N ARG A 250 18.01 -1.56 9.15
CA ARG A 250 19.24 -1.02 8.57
C ARG A 250 20.29 -0.86 9.66
N VAL A 251 21.52 -1.26 9.34
CA VAL A 251 22.68 -1.07 10.22
C VAL A 251 23.62 -0.05 9.61
N ILE A 252 23.93 1.02 10.34
CA ILE A 252 24.92 2.03 9.96
C ILE A 252 26.17 1.81 10.81
N ALA A 253 27.28 1.45 10.17
CA ALA A 253 28.58 1.32 10.82
C ALA A 253 29.26 2.70 10.93
N ILE A 254 29.61 3.09 12.16
CA ILE A 254 30.33 4.32 12.45
C ILE A 254 31.70 3.94 13.01
N ARG A 255 32.76 4.35 12.31
CA ARG A 255 34.15 4.13 12.74
C ARG A 255 34.59 5.24 13.69
N VAL A 256 35.10 4.85 14.85
CA VAL A 256 35.66 5.75 15.85
C VAL A 256 37.16 5.50 15.91
N LEU A 257 37.95 6.51 15.59
CA LEU A 257 39.41 6.46 15.62
C LEU A 257 39.91 7.25 16.83
N VAL A 258 40.74 6.65 17.67
CA VAL A 258 41.46 7.38 18.71
C VAL A 258 42.88 7.65 18.26
N GLY A 259 43.24 8.94 18.17
CA GLY A 259 44.60 9.37 17.87
C GLY A 259 45.51 9.13 19.07
N GLY A 260 46.61 8.40 18.88
CA GLY A 260 47.62 8.21 19.93
C GLY A 260 48.27 9.54 20.29
N GLY A 261 48.28 9.88 21.58
CA GLY A 261 49.07 10.99 22.08
C GLY A 261 50.57 10.66 22.05
N ASN A 262 51.32 11.50 21.32
CA ASN A 262 52.78 11.70 21.33
C ASN A 262 53.65 10.88 20.35
N GLU A 263 53.96 11.50 19.20
CA GLU A 263 55.27 11.34 18.55
C GLU A 263 55.81 12.76 18.24
N PRO A 264 57.00 13.14 18.74
CA PRO A 264 57.56 14.47 18.54
C PRO A 264 57.90 14.72 17.08
N ALA A 265 57.54 15.90 16.59
CA ALA A 265 57.85 16.36 15.24
C ALA A 265 59.35 16.28 14.96
N ALA A 266 59.75 15.44 14.02
CA ALA A 266 61.09 15.47 13.45
C ALA A 266 61.30 16.82 12.71
N PRO A 267 62.42 17.51 12.94
CA PRO A 267 62.65 18.84 12.38
C PRO A 267 62.91 18.78 10.86
N PRO A 268 62.65 19.88 10.14
CA PRO A 268 62.78 19.90 8.68
C PRO A 268 64.24 19.84 8.27
N GLU A 269 64.62 18.82 7.51
CA GLU A 269 65.88 18.83 6.77
C GLU A 269 65.75 19.79 5.57
N ARG A 270 66.53 20.87 5.64
CA ARG A 270 67.04 21.65 4.51
C ARG A 270 68.54 21.89 4.80
N PRO A 271 69.42 21.97 3.79
CA PRO A 271 69.20 22.62 2.49
C PRO A 271 69.28 21.70 1.26
#